data_AF-A0A2A9GIW4-F1
#
_entry.id   AF-A0A2A9GIW4-F1
#
_cell.length_a   1.000
_cell.length_b   1.000
_cell.length_c   1.000
_cell.angle_alpha   90.00
_cell.angle_beta   90.00
_cell.angle_gamma   90.00
#
_symmetry.space_group_name_H-M   'P 1'
#
loop_
_entity.id
_entity.type
_entity.pdbx_description
1 polymer ?
#
loop_
_entity_poly.entity_id
_entity_poly.type
_entity_poly.pdbx_seq_one_letter_code
_entity_poly.pdbx_strand_id
1 'polypeptide(L)' 'MLAALILLPFLFIAIYAGIHEFLRYKSQGRANYGLIFDEETGTSYVTGIDDAEEGFDPEDFDPNDYNDPEVGGATDESKS' A
#
# COMPACT_ATOMS: atom_id res chain seq x y z
N MET A 1 -19.14 -35.22 9.44
CA MET A 1 -18.64 -35.50 8.08
C MET A 1 -18.99 -34.38 7.11
N LEU A 2 -20.25 -34.00 6.95
CA LEU A 2 -20.65 -32.88 6.05
C LEU A 2 -19.96 -31.55 6.40
N ALA A 3 -19.93 -31.15 7.68
CA ALA A 3 -19.25 -29.93 8.10
C ALA A 3 -17.74 -29.91 7.76
N ALA A 4 -17.07 -31.06 7.89
CA ALA A 4 -15.65 -31.17 7.53
C ALA A 4 -15.43 -30.99 6.02
N LEU A 5 -16.30 -31.57 5.18
CA LEU A 5 -16.24 -31.40 3.72
C LEU A 5 -16.49 -29.94 3.29
N ILE A 6 -17.38 -29.23 3.99
CA ILE A 6 -17.65 -27.81 3.74
C ILE A 6 -16.45 -26.94 4.15
N LEU A 7 -15.80 -27.24 5.27
CA LEU A 7 -14.68 -26.44 5.80
C LEU A 7 -13.35 -26.73 5.09
N LEU A 8 -13.20 -27.94 4.54
CA LEU A 8 -11.98 -28.38 3.87
C LEU A 8 -11.43 -27.39 2.82
N PRO A 9 -12.21 -26.87 1.84
CA PRO A 9 -11.70 -25.89 0.88
C PRO A 9 -11.19 -24.60 1.54
N PHE A 10 -11.88 -24.09 2.57
CA PHE A 10 -11.44 -22.91 3.32
C PHE A 10 -10.13 -23.16 4.07
N LEU A 11 -10.00 -24.35 4.67
CA LEU A 11 -8.77 -24.76 5.34
C LEU A 11 -7.58 -24.80 4.35
N PHE A 12 -7.79 -25.36 3.16
CA PHE A 12 -6.75 -25.37 2.12
C PHE A 12 -6.34 -23.97 1.69
N ILE A 13 -7.29 -23.06 1.47
CA ILE A 13 -7.01 -21.66 1.11
C ILE A 13 -6.26 -20.96 2.25
N ALA A 14 -6.68 -21.16 3.51
CA ALA A 14 -6.03 -20.54 4.67
C ALA A 14 -4.59 -21.02 4.85
N ILE A 15 -4.33 -22.32 4.69
CA ILE A 15 -2.96 -22.87 4.75
C ILE A 15 -2.11 -22.31 3.62
N TYR A 16 -2.63 -22.30 2.39
CA TYR A 16 -1.91 -21.76 1.23
C TYR A 16 -1.57 -20.28 1.43
N ALA A 17 -2.54 -19.45 1.83
CA ALA A 17 -2.35 -18.04 2.09
C ALA A 17 -1.32 -17.80 3.21
N GLY A 18 -1.37 -18.60 4.28
CA GLY A 18 -0.41 -18.52 5.38
C GLY A 18 1.02 -18.85 4.93
N ILE A 19 1.21 -19.91 4.14
CA ILE A 19 2.53 -20.27 3.59
C ILE A 19 3.02 -19.19 2.64
N HIS A 20 2.16 -18.72 1.74
CA HIS A 20 2.50 -17.69 0.77
C HIS A 20 2.91 -16.39 1.46
N GLU A 21 2.15 -15.95 2.46
CA GLU A 21 2.44 -14.75 3.23
C GLU A 21 3.69 -14.90 4.10
N PHE A 22 3.94 -16.08 4.66
CA PHE A 22 5.17 -16.35 5.40
C PHE A 22 6.41 -16.26 4.50
N LEU A 23 6.33 -16.82 3.28
CA LEU A 23 7.39 -16.72 2.29
C LEU A 23 7.60 -15.28 1.84
N ARG A 24 6.51 -14.54 1.58
CA ARG A 24 6.53 -13.11 1.28
C ARG A 24 7.24 -12.34 2.39
N TYR A 25 6.81 -12.50 3.64
CA TYR A 25 7.39 -11.86 4.82
C TYR A 25 8.89 -12.13 4.95
N LYS A 26 9.32 -13.37 4.72
CA LYS A 26 10.75 -13.71 4.76
C LYS A 26 11.56 -13.02 3.65
N SER A 27 10.95 -12.82 2.48
CA SER A 27 11.63 -12.21 1.32
C SER A 27 11.59 -10.68 1.30
N GLN A 28 10.50 -10.07 1.76
CA GLN A 28 10.19 -8.65 1.62
C GLN A 28 10.12 -7.91 2.97
N GLY A 29 10.16 -8.62 4.10
CA GLY A 29 10.03 -8.00 5.42
C GLY A 29 8.59 -7.70 5.82
N ARG A 30 8.42 -6.75 6.75
CA ARG A 30 7.10 -6.33 7.23
C ARG A 30 6.38 -5.62 6.09
N ALA A 31 5.10 -5.92 5.89
CA ALA A 31 4.29 -5.05 5.03
C ALA A 31 4.04 -3.75 5.79
N ASN A 32 4.47 -2.63 5.21
CA ASN A 32 4.02 -1.31 5.60
C ASN A 32 2.79 -0.97 4.78
N TYR A 33 1.76 -0.48 5.45
CA TYR A 33 0.52 -0.06 4.81
C TYR A 33 0.36 1.43 5.06
N GLY A 34 0.02 2.16 4.02
CA GLY A 34 -0.27 3.58 4.13
C GLY A 34 -1.24 4.02 3.04
N LEU A 35 -1.56 5.30 3.08
CA LEU A 35 -2.40 5.94 2.10
C LEU A 35 -1.52 6.37 0.91
N ILE A 36 -1.98 6.14 -0.31
CA ILE A 36 -1.33 6.64 -1.53
C ILE A 36 -2.34 7.55 -2.23
N PHE A 37 -1.86 8.67 -2.79
CA PHE A 37 -2.66 9.56 -3.63
C PHE A 37 -2.43 9.26 -5.11
N ASP A 38 -3.51 9.08 -5.87
CA ASP A 38 -3.50 8.93 -7.32
C ASP A 38 -3.94 10.23 -7.98
N GLU A 39 -2.98 10.90 -8.63
CA GLU A 39 -3.19 12.17 -9.34
C GLU A 39 -4.08 12.03 -10.57
N GLU A 40 -4.10 10.87 -11.23
CA GLU A 40 -4.89 10.66 -12.45
C GLU A 40 -6.38 10.68 -12.11
N THR A 41 -6.75 10.04 -11.01
CA THR A 41 -8.15 9.94 -10.56
C THR A 41 -8.53 10.97 -9.50
N GLY A 42 -7.54 11.62 -8.89
CA GLY A 42 -7.74 12.53 -7.75
C GLY A 42 -8.25 11.80 -6.50
N THR A 43 -7.89 10.52 -6.32
CA THR A 43 -8.37 9.71 -5.19
C THR A 43 -7.23 9.13 -4.37
N SER A 44 -7.45 9.01 -3.06
CA SER A 44 -6.51 8.33 -2.16
C SER A 44 -7.00 6.92 -1.85
N TYR A 45 -6.08 5.94 -1.81
CA TYR A 45 -6.41 4.56 -1.43
C TYR A 45 -5.32 3.94 -0.55
N VAL A 46 -5.71 2.94 0.26
CA VAL A 46 -4.79 2.25 1.15
C VAL A 46 -4.18 1.06 0.41
N THR A 47 -2.86 0.96 0.42
CA THR A 47 -2.12 -0.18 -0.15
C THR A 47 -0.84 -0.46 0.63
N GLY A 48 -0.16 -1.55 0.27
CA GLY A 48 1.20 -1.81 0.75
C GLY A 48 2.16 -0.78 0.15
N ILE A 49 2.96 -0.15 1.00
CA ILE A 49 3.99 0.83 0.66
C ILE A 49 5.34 0.18 0.93
N ASP A 50 6.30 0.35 0.00
CA ASP A 50 7.67 -0.12 0.20
C ASP A 50 8.34 0.69 1.32
N ASP A 51 9.34 0.13 2.01
CA ASP A 51 10.02 0.80 3.12
C ASP A 51 10.72 2.12 2.71
N ALA A 52 10.95 2.29 1.40
CA ALA A 52 11.56 3.48 0.80
C ALA A 52 10.54 4.53 0.34
N GLU A 53 9.25 4.21 0.34
CA GLU A 53 8.17 5.12 -0.03
C GLU A 53 7.48 5.65 1.23
N GLU A 54 7.28 6.96 1.29
CA GLU A 54 6.51 7.59 2.35
C GLU A 54 5.03 7.64 1.93
N GLY A 55 4.14 7.24 2.84
CA GLY A 55 2.71 7.31 2.57
C GLY A 55 2.23 8.76 2.51
N PHE A 56 1.22 9.00 1.69
CA PHE A 56 0.54 10.30 1.61
C PHE A 56 -0.12 10.64 2.96
N ASP A 57 0.30 11.74 3.57
CA ASP A 57 -0.36 12.33 4.75
C ASP A 57 -1.34 13.42 4.30
N PRO A 58 -2.66 13.26 4.51
CA PRO A 58 -3.65 14.29 4.17
C PRO A 58 -3.45 15.62 4.90
N GLU A 59 -2.80 15.61 6.07
CA GLU A 59 -2.55 16.83 6.86
C GLU A 59 -1.44 17.69 6.24
N ASP A 60 -0.57 17.10 5.43
CA ASP A 60 0.50 17.80 4.70
C ASP A 60 0.01 18.37 3.35
N PHE A 61 -1.21 18.05 2.92
CA PHE A 61 -1.76 18.49 1.64
C PHE A 61 -2.44 19.87 1.74
N ASP A 62 -1.89 20.89 1.08
CA ASP A 62 -2.54 22.21 0.91
C ASP A 62 -3.18 22.36 -0.48
N PRO A 63 -4.52 22.42 -0.60
CA PRO A 63 -5.20 22.64 -1.88
C PRO A 63 -4.86 23.98 -2.56
N ASN A 64 -4.31 24.95 -1.82
CA ASN A 64 -3.94 26.25 -2.36
C ASN A 64 -2.64 26.21 -3.18
N ASP A 65 -1.78 25.21 -2.97
CA ASP A 65 -0.51 25.05 -3.68
C ASP A 65 -0.69 24.73 -5.17
N TYR A 66 -1.85 24.20 -5.57
CA TYR A 66 -2.15 23.90 -6.97
C TYR A 66 -2.22 25.16 -7.86
N ASN A 67 -2.45 26.33 -7.26
CA ASN A 67 -2.49 27.61 -7.96
C ASN A 67 -1.14 28.36 -7.95
N ASP A 68 -0.10 27.80 -7.33
CA ASP A 68 1.21 28.45 -7.24
C ASP A 68 2.13 28.02 -8.41
N PRO A 69 2.47 28.94 -9.33
CA PRO A 69 3.38 28.64 -10.44
C PRO A 69 4.81 28.28 -9.99
N GLU A 70 5.19 28.44 -8.71
CA GLU A 70 6.51 28.05 -8.18
C GLU A 70 6.57 26.58 -7.70
N VAL A 71 5.44 25.92 -7.44
CA VAL A 71 5.40 24.56 -6.84
C VAL A 71 5.65 23.45 -7.88
N GLY A 72 5.51 23.73 -9.17
CA GLY A 72 5.73 22.77 -10.27
C GLY A 72 7.17 22.26 -10.46
N GLY A 73 8.11 22.56 -9.56
CA GLY A 73 9.53 22.19 -9.69
C GLY A 73 10.14 21.43 -8.50
N ALA A 74 9.40 21.14 -7.43
CA ALA A 74 9.99 20.65 -6.17
C ALA A 74 10.00 19.12 -5.99
N THR A 75 9.45 18.33 -6.91
CA THR A 75 9.37 16.86 -6.76
C THR A 75 10.50 16.06 -7.42
N ASP A 76 11.48 16.69 -8.09
CA ASP A 76 12.52 15.95 -8.84
C ASP A 76 13.99 16.17 -8.38
N GLU A 77 14.25 16.93 -7.31
CA GLU A 77 15.63 17.13 -6.81
C GLU A 77 15.77 16.94 -5.29
N SER A 78 15.67 15.70 -4.80
CA SER A 78 16.28 15.31 -3.53
C SER A 78 16.70 13.83 -3.52
N LYS A 79 17.57 13.46 -4.46
CA LYS A 79 18.52 12.36 -4.28
C LYS A 79 19.88 12.84 -4.77
N SER A 80 20.71 13.30 -3.83
CA SER A 80 22.16 13.47 -3.99
C SER A 80 22.86 12.61 -2.95
#